data_AF-A0A916HLV3-F1
#
_entry.id   AF-A0A916HLV3-F1
#
_cell.length_a   1.000
_cell.length_b   1.000
_cell.length_c   1.000
_cell.angle_alpha   90.00
_cell.angle_beta   90.00
_cell.angle_gamma   90.00
#
_symmetry.space_group_name_H-M   'P 1'
#
loop_
_entity.id
_entity.type
_entity.pdbx_description
1 polymer ?
#
loop_
_entity_poly.entity_id
_entity_poly.type
_entity_poly.pdbx_seq_one_letter_code
_entity_poly.pdbx_strand_id
1 'polypeptide(L)'
;ATADPTEVAAAQSTLGIERAATLVEDAFRAVARALVAGGVRAFVVAGGETSGAVVDALDARALAIGPEIDPGVPWTRTVGGKPLWLALKSGNFGGDDFFAHARRAL
;
A
#
# COMPACT_ATOMS: atom_id res chain seq x y z
N ALA A 1 8.09 -4.88 10.03
CA ALA A 1 8.06 -6.28 10.48
C ALA A 1 6.95 -7.00 9.74
N THR A 2 7.24 -8.17 9.17
CA THR A 2 6.23 -9.08 8.62
C THR A 2 5.64 -9.90 9.77
N ALA A 3 4.34 -10.19 9.73
CA ALA A 3 3.71 -11.07 10.71
C ALA A 3 4.35 -12.47 10.64
N ASP A 4 4.40 -13.17 11.77
CA ASP A 4 4.94 -14.53 11.79
C ASP A 4 4.02 -15.45 10.95
N PRO A 5 4.56 -16.34 10.09
CA PRO A 5 3.73 -17.24 9.29
C PRO A 5 2.75 -18.08 10.11
N THR A 6 3.07 -18.40 11.36
CA THR A 6 2.18 -19.14 12.26
C THR A 6 0.98 -18.31 12.70
N GLU A 7 1.16 -17.00 12.92
CA GLU A 7 0.07 -16.08 13.25
C GLU A 7 -0.89 -15.92 12.05
N VAL A 8 -0.33 -15.80 10.85
CA VAL A 8 -1.12 -15.74 9.61
C VAL A 8 -1.93 -17.03 9.43
N ALA A 9 -1.31 -18.19 9.61
CA ALA A 9 -1.98 -19.48 9.51
C ALA A 9 -3.10 -19.65 10.56
N ALA A 10 -2.89 -19.18 11.79
CA ALA A 10 -3.90 -19.22 12.84
C ALA A 10 -5.13 -18.34 12.49
N ALA A 11 -4.90 -17.14 11.97
CA ALA A 11 -5.97 -16.25 11.51
C ALA A 11 -6.74 -16.87 10.34
N GLN A 12 -6.03 -17.43 9.36
CA GLN A 12 -6.62 -18.11 8.20
C GLN A 12 -7.42 -19.36 8.58
N SER A 13 -6.95 -20.14 9.56
CA SER A 13 -7.66 -21.31 10.09
C SER A 13 -8.98 -20.92 10.76
N THR A 14 -8.97 -19.80 11.49
CA THR A 14 -10.14 -19.32 12.24
C THR A 14 -11.20 -18.68 11.34
N LEU A 15 -10.76 -17.87 10.36
CA LEU A 15 -11.63 -17.02 9.56
C LEU A 15 -11.91 -17.58 8.16
N GLY A 16 -11.06 -18.50 7.68
CA GLY A 16 -10.93 -18.85 6.27
C GLY A 16 -9.95 -17.92 5.55
N ILE A 17 -9.15 -18.47 4.63
CA ILE A 17 -8.10 -17.74 3.90
C ILE A 17 -8.67 -16.50 3.17
N GLU A 18 -9.69 -16.71 2.33
CA GLU A 18 -10.33 -15.65 1.54
C GLU A 18 -10.91 -14.54 2.43
N ARG A 19 -11.58 -14.93 3.50
CA ARG A 19 -12.21 -13.98 4.41
C ARG A 19 -11.18 -13.17 5.19
N ALA A 20 -10.10 -13.81 5.66
CA ALA A 20 -9.01 -13.13 6.33
C ALA A 20 -8.34 -12.09 5.41
N ALA A 21 -8.06 -12.46 4.16
CA ALA A 21 -7.50 -11.53 3.16
C ALA A 21 -8.44 -10.35 2.89
N THR A 22 -9.70 -10.63 2.58
CA THR A 22 -10.72 -9.60 2.30
C THR A 22 -10.88 -8.62 3.47
N LEU A 23 -10.89 -9.12 4.71
CA LEU A 23 -11.01 -8.28 5.91
C LEU A 23 -9.85 -7.29 6.03
N VAL A 24 -8.61 -7.74 5.76
CA VAL A 24 -7.43 -6.88 5.81
C VAL A 24 -7.47 -5.86 4.68
N GLU A 25 -7.80 -6.28 3.46
CA GLU A 25 -7.94 -5.38 2.32
C GLU A 25 -9.00 -4.31 2.56
N ASP A 26 -10.20 -4.69 3.04
CA ASP A 26 -11.29 -3.76 3.36
C ASP A 26 -10.89 -2.76 4.45
N ALA A 27 -10.14 -3.20 5.46
CA ALA A 27 -9.59 -2.31 6.47
C ALA A 27 -8.65 -1.26 5.85
N PHE A 28 -7.74 -1.67 4.96
CA PHE A 28 -6.85 -0.74 4.26
C PHE A 28 -7.59 0.21 3.31
N ARG A 29 -8.64 -0.26 2.63
CA ARG A 29 -9.53 0.59 1.81
C ARG A 29 -10.16 1.70 2.66
N ALA A 30 -10.69 1.33 3.83
CA ALA A 30 -11.32 2.28 4.75
C ALA A 30 -10.31 3.29 5.30
N VAL A 31 -9.14 2.82 5.75
CA VAL A 31 -8.05 3.66 6.27
C VAL A 31 -7.57 4.65 5.20
N ALA A 32 -7.32 4.20 3.97
CA ALA A 32 -6.84 5.08 2.90
C ALA A 32 -7.83 6.22 2.60
N ARG A 33 -9.12 5.90 2.50
CA ARG A 33 -10.19 6.91 2.29
C ARG A 33 -10.25 7.92 3.44
N ALA A 34 -10.20 7.44 4.68
CA ALA A 34 -10.22 8.29 5.87
C ALA A 34 -9.00 9.23 5.92
N LEU A 35 -7.80 8.72 5.61
CA LEU A 35 -6.57 9.53 5.59
C LEU A 35 -6.61 10.61 4.50
N VAL A 36 -7.11 10.30 3.30
CA VAL A 36 -7.27 11.32 2.24
C VAL A 36 -8.27 12.39 2.66
N ALA A 37 -9.40 11.99 3.27
CA ALA A 37 -10.39 12.92 3.81
C ALA A 37 -9.77 13.81 4.91
N GLY A 38 -8.86 13.26 5.73
CA GLY A 38 -8.08 13.96 6.75
C GLY A 38 -6.91 14.80 6.22
N GLY A 39 -6.70 14.88 4.90
CA GLY A 39 -5.67 15.74 4.31
C GLY A 39 -4.37 15.05 3.91
N VAL A 40 -4.21 13.74 4.16
CA VAL A 40 -3.04 12.99 3.71
C VAL A 40 -2.98 12.95 2.18
N ARG A 41 -1.79 13.14 1.61
CA ARG A 41 -1.55 13.18 0.15
C ARG A 41 -0.46 12.25 -0.32
N ALA A 42 0.22 11.55 0.58
CA ALA A 42 1.31 10.64 0.26
C ALA A 42 1.13 9.31 1.01
N PHE A 43 1.25 8.21 0.28
CA PHE A 43 1.09 6.86 0.81
C PHE A 43 2.29 6.01 0.40
N VAL A 44 2.85 5.29 1.37
CA VAL A 44 3.78 4.19 1.12
C VAL A 44 3.05 2.92 1.53
N VAL A 45 2.82 2.02 0.57
CA VAL A 45 2.03 0.80 0.77
C VAL A 45 2.90 -0.41 0.47
N ALA A 46 2.85 -1.42 1.34
CA ALA A 46 3.60 -2.66 1.18
C ALA A 46 2.64 -3.86 1.06
N GLY A 47 2.92 -4.74 0.10
CA GLY A 47 2.07 -5.87 -0.27
C GLY A 47 1.31 -5.59 -1.57
N GLY A 48 1.25 -6.56 -2.48
CA GLY A 48 0.64 -6.38 -3.80
C GLY A 48 -0.87 -6.21 -3.72
N GLU A 49 -1.52 -7.10 -2.98
CA GLU A 49 -2.95 -7.14 -2.72
C GLU A 49 -3.39 -5.89 -1.94
N THR A 50 -2.65 -5.54 -0.88
CA THR A 50 -2.85 -4.30 -0.12
C THR A 50 -2.72 -3.06 -1.00
N SER A 51 -1.71 -3.01 -1.88
CA SER A 51 -1.52 -1.92 -2.82
C SER A 51 -2.70 -1.80 -3.79
N GLY A 52 -3.17 -2.92 -4.34
CA GLY A 52 -4.34 -2.97 -5.21
C GLY A 52 -5.60 -2.45 -4.49
N ALA A 53 -5.83 -2.89 -3.25
CA ALA A 53 -6.96 -2.45 -2.44
C ALA A 53 -6.92 -0.94 -2.17
N VAL A 54 -5.76 -0.38 -1.82
CA VAL A 54 -5.60 1.06 -1.60
C VAL A 54 -5.79 1.86 -2.89
N VAL A 55 -5.17 1.44 -3.99
CA VAL A 55 -5.30 2.12 -5.31
C VAL A 55 -6.75 2.18 -5.77
N ASP A 56 -7.48 1.06 -5.64
CA ASP A 56 -8.89 0.98 -6.00
C ASP A 56 -9.77 1.82 -5.07
N ALA A 57 -9.50 1.81 -3.75
CA ALA A 57 -10.24 2.65 -2.80
C ALA A 57 -10.09 4.16 -3.04
N LEU A 58 -8.94 4.57 -3.59
CA LEU A 58 -8.60 5.95 -3.92
C LEU A 58 -8.99 6.35 -5.35
N ASP A 59 -9.60 5.45 -6.12
CA ASP A 59 -9.96 5.63 -7.53
C ASP A 59 -8.77 6.09 -8.40
N ALA A 60 -7.57 5.59 -8.10
CA ALA A 60 -6.35 5.94 -8.80
C ALA A 60 -6.24 5.16 -10.13
N ARG A 61 -6.92 5.66 -11.17
CA ARG A 61 -7.03 5.02 -12.50
C ARG A 61 -5.75 5.06 -13.34
N ALA A 62 -4.91 6.05 -13.11
CA ALA A 62 -3.66 6.22 -13.84
C ALA A 62 -2.61 6.86 -12.93
N LEU A 63 -1.36 6.43 -13.11
CA LEU A 63 -0.20 6.86 -12.34
C LEU A 63 0.89 7.34 -13.28
N ALA A 64 1.41 8.55 -13.04
CA ALA A 64 2.63 9.04 -13.65
C ALA A 64 3.82 8.50 -12.83
N ILE A 65 4.79 7.89 -13.51
CA ILE A 65 6.03 7.40 -12.87
C ILE A 65 6.92 8.60 -12.51
N GLY A 66 7.33 8.64 -11.25
CA GLY A 66 8.23 9.65 -10.69
C GLY A 66 9.61 9.08 -10.38
N PRO A 67 10.36 9.70 -9.44
CA PRO A 67 11.70 9.25 -9.08
C PRO A 67 11.69 7.86 -8.44
N GLU A 68 12.74 7.10 -8.71
CA GLU A 68 12.95 5.80 -8.07
C GLU A 68 13.32 5.98 -6.59
N ILE A 69 12.68 5.20 -5.71
CA ILE A 69 13.03 5.15 -4.28
C ILE A 69 14.10 4.07 -4.12
N ASP A 70 13.72 2.83 -4.42
CA ASP A 70 14.61 1.66 -4.44
C ASP A 70 14.41 0.91 -5.77
N PRO A 71 15.34 0.02 -6.19
CA PRO A 71 15.24 -0.70 -7.46
C PRO A 71 13.88 -1.34 -7.68
N GLY A 72 13.17 -0.88 -8.71
CA GLY A 72 11.85 -1.38 -9.09
C GLY A 72 10.67 -0.83 -8.28
N VAL A 73 10.89 0.16 -7.40
CA VAL A 73 9.83 0.83 -6.62
C VAL A 73 9.98 2.35 -6.71
N PRO A 74 9.33 3.00 -7.69
CA PRO A 74 9.32 4.45 -7.79
C PRO A 74 8.20 5.08 -6.96
N TRP A 75 8.38 6.37 -6.66
CA TRP A 75 7.23 7.23 -6.39
C TRP A 75 6.38 7.35 -7.65
N THR A 76 5.07 7.37 -7.47
CA THR A 76 4.11 7.61 -8.54
C THR A 76 3.11 8.68 -8.13
N ARG A 77 2.52 9.36 -9.10
CA ARG A 77 1.51 10.39 -8.84
C ARG A 77 0.23 10.10 -9.60
N THR A 78 -0.92 10.24 -8.95
CA THR A 78 -2.22 10.10 -9.61
C THR A 78 -2.42 11.10 -10.74
N VAL A 79 -3.01 10.61 -11.83
CA VAL A 79 -3.39 11.40 -13.01
C VAL A 79 -4.91 11.51 -13.05
N GLY A 80 -5.45 12.70 -13.32
CA GLY A 80 -6.89 12.87 -13.54
C GLY A 80 -7.76 12.86 -12.28
N GLY A 81 -7.31 13.48 -11.19
CA GLY A 81 -8.06 13.55 -9.93
C GLY A 81 -7.34 14.41 -8.89
N LYS A 82 -7.62 14.17 -7.61
CA LYS A 82 -6.85 14.80 -6.51
C LYS A 82 -5.40 14.30 -6.58
N PRO A 83 -4.40 15.19 -6.51
CA PRO A 83 -3.00 14.78 -6.58
C PRO A 83 -2.62 14.00 -5.32
N LEU A 84 -2.28 12.73 -5.51
CA LEU A 84 -1.77 11.82 -4.48
C LEU A 84 -0.45 11.22 -4.95
N TRP A 85 0.50 11.11 -4.04
CA TRP A 85 1.76 10.39 -4.22
C TRP A 85 1.63 8.99 -3.65
N LEU A 86 1.97 7.97 -4.43
CA LEU A 86 1.90 6.56 -4.04
C LEU A 86 3.24 5.88 -4.32
N ALA A 87 3.81 5.23 -3.30
CA ALA A 87 4.89 4.27 -3.43
C ALA A 87 4.32 2.88 -3.15
N LEU A 88 4.25 2.03 -4.18
CA LEU A 88 3.60 0.72 -4.12
C LEU A 88 4.67 -0.37 -4.12
N LYS A 89 5.00 -0.88 -2.94
CA LYS A 89 6.09 -1.85 -2.72
C LYS A 89 5.53 -3.27 -2.69
N SER A 90 5.89 -4.10 -3.65
CA SER A 90 5.61 -5.55 -3.56
C SER A 90 6.46 -6.19 -2.45
N GLY A 91 6.07 -7.39 -1.99
CA GLY A 91 6.62 -8.01 -0.77
C GLY A 91 8.15 -8.07 -0.71
N ASN A 92 8.80 -8.44 -1.81
CA ASN A 92 10.23 -8.75 -1.86
C ASN A 92 11.13 -7.58 -2.33
N PHE A 93 10.58 -6.38 -2.52
CA PHE A 93 11.33 -5.22 -3.02
C PHE A 93 11.69 -4.24 -1.90
N GLY A 94 12.75 -3.47 -2.11
CA GLY A 94 13.23 -2.43 -1.19
C GLY A 94 14.07 -2.97 -0.03
N GLY A 95 14.95 -2.12 0.51
CA GLY A 95 15.80 -2.43 1.66
C GLY A 95 15.07 -2.36 3.01
N ASP A 96 15.78 -2.73 4.08
CA ASP A 96 15.23 -2.70 5.44
C ASP A 96 14.79 -1.30 5.89
N ASP A 97 15.38 -0.24 5.33
CA ASP A 97 15.05 1.15 5.60
C ASP A 97 14.12 1.79 4.56
N PHE A 98 13.50 1.00 3.67
CA PHE A 98 12.67 1.48 2.56
C PHE A 98 11.64 2.54 2.96
N PHE A 99 10.90 2.34 4.05
CA PHE A 99 9.91 3.33 4.51
C PHE A 99 10.53 4.67 4.90
N ALA A 100 11.71 4.63 5.53
CA ALA A 100 12.45 5.83 5.88
C ALA A 100 13.03 6.50 4.63
N HIS A 101 13.51 5.72 3.67
CA HIS A 101 13.98 6.21 2.38
C HIS A 101 12.86 6.88 1.59
N ALA A 102 11.73 6.20 1.40
CA ALA A 102 10.53 6.73 0.73
C ALA A 102 10.10 8.07 1.32
N ARG A 103 10.08 8.20 2.66
CA ARG A 103 9.74 9.45 3.34
C ARG A 103 10.71 10.60 3.05
N ARG A 104 12.00 10.32 2.86
CA ARG A 104 13.02 11.34 2.53
C ARG A 104 13.03 11.71 1.05
N ALA A 105 12.56 10.80 0.19
CA ALA A 105 12.63 10.92 -1.26
C ALA A 105 11.45 11.70 -1.88
N LEU A 106 10.45 12.10 -1.08
CA LEU A 106 9.30 12.90 -1.51
C LEU A 106 9.42 14.35 -1.05
#